data_AF-A0A6C0J5B6-F1
#
_entry.id   AF-A0A6C0J5B6-F1
#
_cell.length_a   1.000
_cell.length_b   1.000
_cell.length_c   1.000
_cell.angle_alpha   90.00
_cell.angle_beta   90.00
_cell.angle_gamma   90.00
#
_symmetry.space_group_name_H-M   'P 1'
#
loop_
_entity.id
_entity.type
_entity.pdbx_description
1 polymer ?
#
loop_
_entity_poly.entity_id
_entity_poly.type
_entity_poly.pdbx_seq_one_letter_code
_entity_poly.pdbx_strand_id
1 'polypeptide(L)'
;MTWRILDYPHLCTVEIPDDAQTVKFNNKYKSDKIIIIDTPVPFKEHKMWENVEICKLAVQQNGRALQYVRDQTDEICKLAVQQDKYSITFLDKAKKNKFNLS
;
A
#
# COMPACT_ATOMS: atom_id res chain seq x y z
N MET A 1 8.90 7.31 5.56
CA MET A 1 9.47 5.98 5.26
C MET A 1 9.19 5.72 3.79
N THR A 2 10.19 5.87 2.92
CA THR A 2 10.00 5.68 1.47
C THR A 2 10.02 4.19 1.18
N TRP A 3 8.89 3.66 0.68
CA TRP A 3 8.65 2.26 0.34
C TRP A 3 9.61 1.66 -0.73
N ARG A 4 10.69 2.37 -1.09
CA ARG A 4 11.64 2.01 -2.15
C ARG A 4 12.87 1.26 -1.68
N ILE A 5 13.10 1.15 -0.36
CA ILE A 5 14.38 0.64 0.17
C ILE A 5 14.25 -0.76 0.80
N LEU A 6 13.03 -1.28 0.94
CA LEU A 6 12.81 -2.59 1.53
C LEU A 6 12.24 -3.50 0.45
N ASP A 7 13.10 -4.35 -0.11
CA ASP A 7 12.71 -5.54 -0.87
C ASP A 7 11.86 -6.44 0.04
N TYR A 8 10.59 -6.09 0.23
CA TYR A 8 9.60 -6.97 0.83
C TYR A 8 8.87 -7.65 -0.31
N PRO A 9 9.40 -8.78 -0.82
CA PRO A 9 8.82 -9.42 -1.99
C PRO A 9 7.42 -9.95 -1.69
N HIS A 10 7.13 -10.33 -0.45
CA HIS A 10 5.89 -11.00 -0.06
C HIS A 10 5.26 -10.40 1.21
N LEU A 11 3.95 -10.55 1.31
CA LEU A 11 3.12 -10.16 2.44
C LEU A 11 2.27 -11.34 2.92
N CYS A 12 2.08 -11.42 4.22
CA CYS A 12 1.23 -12.41 4.87
C CYS A 12 0.53 -11.79 6.09
N THR A 13 -0.54 -12.44 6.53
CA THR A 13 -1.18 -12.18 7.81
C THR A 13 -0.39 -12.89 8.90
N VAL A 14 -0.11 -12.16 9.99
CA VAL A 14 0.59 -12.70 11.15
C VAL A 14 -0.25 -12.57 12.41
N GLU A 15 -0.11 -13.54 13.30
CA GLU A 15 -0.64 -13.51 14.66
C GLU A 15 0.51 -13.42 15.65
N ILE A 16 0.33 -12.66 16.73
CA ILE A 16 1.27 -12.60 17.84
C ILE A 16 0.72 -13.52 18.94
N PRO A 17 1.39 -14.64 19.27
CA PRO A 17 0.90 -15.54 20.32
C PRO A 17 0.96 -14.89 21.71
N ASP A 18 0.11 -15.33 22.63
CA ASP A 18 -0.03 -14.77 23.98
C ASP A 18 1.28 -14.81 24.80
N ASP A 19 2.16 -15.76 24.52
CA ASP A 19 3.44 -15.96 25.20
C ASP A 19 4.61 -15.20 24.54
N ALA A 20 4.32 -14.27 23.63
CA ALA A 20 5.30 -13.44 22.95
C ALA A 20 5.67 -12.19 23.75
N GLN A 21 6.96 -11.86 23.77
CA GLN A 21 7.46 -10.58 24.28
C GLN A 21 7.37 -9.52 23.19
N THR A 22 6.39 -8.63 23.30
CA THR A 22 6.16 -7.54 22.34
C THR A 22 6.52 -6.17 22.93
N VAL A 23 7.29 -5.39 22.17
CA VAL A 23 7.63 -4.00 22.48
C VAL A 23 7.13 -3.08 21.37
N LYS A 24 6.46 -1.99 21.77
CA LYS A 24 6.02 -0.92 20.88
C LYS A 24 7.02 0.24 20.87
N PHE A 25 7.42 0.64 19.68
CA PHE A 25 8.14 1.88 19.38
C PHE A 25 7.21 2.82 18.59
N ASN A 26 7.53 4.11 18.50
CA ASN A 26 6.70 5.16 17.86
C ASN A 26 5.81 4.66 16.71
N ASN A 27 6.42 4.12 15.64
CA ASN A 27 5.71 3.61 14.45
C ASN A 27 6.00 2.13 14.15
N LYS A 28 6.51 1.36 15.12
CA LYS A 28 6.94 -0.03 14.89
C LYS A 28 6.62 -0.91 16.08
N TYR A 29 6.37 -2.19 15.82
CA TYR A 29 6.28 -3.23 16.83
C TYR A 29 7.42 -4.22 16.62
N LYS A 30 7.99 -4.72 17.71
CA LYS A 30 8.92 -5.84 17.71
C LYS A 30 8.35 -6.91 18.61
N SER A 31 8.17 -8.10 18.07
CA SER A 31 7.84 -9.31 18.83
C SER A 31 8.97 -10.33 18.66
N ASP A 32 9.21 -11.16 19.66
CA ASP A 32 10.14 -12.29 19.57
C ASP A 32 9.52 -13.49 18.83
N LYS A 33 8.19 -13.59 18.80
CA LYS A 33 7.42 -14.64 18.12
C LYS A 33 6.36 -14.05 17.19
N ILE A 34 6.14 -14.72 16.07
CA ILE A 34 5.04 -14.51 15.14
C ILE A 34 4.57 -15.87 14.61
N ILE A 35 3.28 -15.98 14.31
CA ILE A 35 2.70 -17.12 13.59
C ILE A 35 2.24 -16.60 12.23
N ILE A 36 2.68 -17.23 11.15
CA ILE A 36 2.22 -16.93 9.79
C ILE A 36 0.93 -17.72 9.55
N ILE A 37 -0.17 -17.01 9.31
CA ILE A 37 -1.52 -17.59 9.21
C ILE A 37 -1.83 -18.02 7.78
N ASP A 38 -1.28 -17.32 6.80
CA ASP A 38 -1.53 -17.55 5.38
C ASP A 38 -0.25 -17.65 4.56
N THR A 39 -0.38 -18.20 3.36
CA THR A 39 0.74 -18.30 2.41
C THR A 39 1.17 -16.89 2.02
N PRO A 40 2.45 -16.52 2.21
CA PRO A 40 2.95 -15.22 1.77
C PRO A 40 2.76 -15.04 0.26
N VAL A 41 2.15 -13.93 -0.14
CA VAL A 41 1.90 -13.60 -1.55
C VAL A 41 2.71 -12.37 -1.96
N PRO A 42 3.11 -12.26 -3.24
CA PRO A 42 3.85 -11.09 -3.69
C PRO A 42 3.13 -9.79 -3.37
N PHE A 43 3.86 -8.75 -2.96
CA PHE A 43 3.28 -7.47 -2.53
C PHE A 43 2.29 -6.87 -3.54
N LYS A 44 2.64 -6.97 -4.83
CA LYS A 44 1.83 -6.48 -5.95
C LYS A 44 0.52 -7.26 -6.16
N GLU A 45 0.49 -8.50 -5.71
CA GLU A 45 -0.61 -9.44 -5.94
C GLU A 45 -1.52 -9.56 -4.70
N HIS A 46 -1.14 -8.93 -3.60
CA HIS A 46 -1.89 -8.99 -2.35
C HIS A 46 -3.30 -8.36 -2.49
N LYS A 47 -4.32 -9.05 -1.98
CA LYS A 47 -5.73 -8.65 -2.03
C LYS A 47 -6.06 -7.30 -1.37
N MET A 48 -5.15 -6.75 -0.55
CA MET A 48 -5.37 -5.45 0.10
C MET A 48 -5.63 -4.33 -0.91
N TRP A 49 -5.10 -4.44 -2.13
CA TRP A 49 -5.24 -3.41 -3.17
C TRP A 49 -6.65 -3.34 -3.77
N GLU A 50 -7.53 -4.25 -3.37
CA GLU A 50 -8.98 -4.19 -3.64
C GLU A 50 -9.72 -3.38 -2.58
N ASN A 51 -9.11 -3.17 -1.40
CA ASN A 51 -9.74 -2.40 -0.33
C ASN A 51 -9.57 -0.90 -0.59
N VAL A 52 -10.68 -0.24 -0.92
CA VAL A 52 -10.74 1.19 -1.24
C VAL A 52 -10.14 2.06 -0.13
N GLU A 53 -10.42 1.77 1.14
CA GLU A 53 -9.91 2.58 2.27
C GLU A 53 -8.40 2.42 2.44
N ILE A 54 -7.87 1.20 2.29
CA ILE A 54 -6.42 0.96 2.29
C ILE A 54 -5.77 1.72 1.13
N CYS A 55 -6.35 1.64 -0.07
CA CYS A 55 -5.84 2.33 -1.25
C CYS A 55 -5.82 3.86 -1.06
N LYS A 56 -6.89 4.45 -0.49
CA LYS A 56 -6.95 5.88 -0.16
C LYS A 56 -5.83 6.29 0.81
N LEU A 57 -5.68 5.57 1.93
CA LEU A 57 -4.63 5.84 2.91
C LEU A 57 -3.23 5.67 2.30
N ALA A 58 -3.04 4.68 1.43
CA ALA A 58 -1.76 4.44 0.76
C ALA A 58 -1.40 5.60 -0.17
N VAL A 59 -2.33 6.05 -1.03
CA VAL A 59 -2.06 7.17 -1.96
C VAL A 59 -1.92 8.51 -1.25
N GLN A 60 -2.60 8.71 -0.12
CA GLN A 60 -2.43 9.90 0.73
C GLN A 60 -1.04 9.96 1.37
N GLN A 61 -0.45 8.81 1.72
CA GLN A 61 0.91 8.75 2.25
C GLN A 61 1.97 8.80 1.15
N ASN A 62 1.70 8.21 -0.01
CA ASN A 62 2.58 8.18 -1.17
C ASN A 62 1.76 7.99 -2.45
N GLY A 63 1.61 9.04 -3.24
CA GLY A 63 0.77 9.06 -4.45
C GLY A 63 1.21 8.03 -5.48
N ARG A 64 2.48 7.60 -5.45
CA ARG A 64 3.00 6.52 -6.31
C ARG A 64 2.52 5.14 -5.92
N ALA A 65 1.88 4.98 -4.76
CA ALA A 65 1.19 3.73 -4.39
C ALA A 65 0.05 3.40 -5.36
N LEU A 66 -0.43 4.39 -6.14
CA LEU A 66 -1.40 4.20 -7.20
C LEU A 66 -1.04 3.07 -8.17
N GLN A 67 0.25 2.78 -8.37
CA GLN A 67 0.73 1.68 -9.22
C GLN A 67 0.28 0.28 -8.79
N TYR A 68 -0.14 0.11 -7.53
CA TYR A 68 -0.60 -1.17 -6.98
C TYR A 68 -2.13 -1.26 -6.89
N VAL A 69 -2.82 -0.11 -6.95
CA VAL A 69 -4.28 -0.04 -6.83
C VAL A 69 -4.93 -0.73 -8.02
N ARG A 70 -5.81 -1.71 -7.77
CA ARG A 70 -6.57 -2.40 -8.82
C ARG A 70 -7.70 -1.51 -9.35
N ASP A 71 -8.54 -1.02 -8.46
CA ASP A 71 -9.70 -0.19 -8.83
C ASP A 71 -9.40 1.30 -8.66
N GLN A 72 -8.91 1.92 -9.74
CA GLN A 72 -8.58 3.35 -9.81
C GLN A 72 -9.84 4.23 -9.90
N THR A 73 -10.54 4.40 -8.78
CA THR A 73 -11.67 5.35 -8.68
C THR A 73 -11.20 6.78 -8.92
N ASP A 74 -12.10 7.64 -9.40
CA ASP A 74 -11.77 9.05 -9.64
C ASP A 74 -11.26 9.76 -8.38
N GLU A 75 -11.77 9.37 -7.20
CA GLU A 75 -11.34 9.89 -5.91
C GLU A 75 -9.90 9.47 -5.59
N ILE A 76 -9.58 8.17 -5.72
CA ILE A 76 -8.22 7.66 -5.48
C ILE A 76 -7.22 8.32 -6.44
N CYS A 77 -7.56 8.43 -7.72
CA CYS A 77 -6.72 9.08 -8.72
C CYS A 77 -6.47 10.56 -8.37
N LYS A 78 -7.50 11.31 -7.95
CA LYS A 78 -7.36 12.70 -7.51
C LYS A 78 -6.43 12.82 -6.32
N LEU A 79 -6.65 11.99 -5.29
CA LEU A 79 -5.81 11.98 -4.08
C LEU A 79 -4.35 11.68 -4.43
N ALA A 80 -4.09 10.69 -5.28
CA ALA A 80 -2.75 10.33 -5.73
C ALA A 80 -2.05 11.49 -6.46
N VAL A 81 -2.73 12.14 -7.41
CA VAL A 81 -2.16 13.25 -8.20
C VAL A 81 -1.94 14.50 -7.34
N GLN A 82 -2.85 14.78 -6.40
CA GLN A 82 -2.68 15.85 -5.42
C GLN A 82 -1.49 15.62 -4.49
N GLN A 83 -1.24 14.36 -4.12
CA GLN A 83 -0.14 13.99 -3.24
C GLN A 83 1.22 14.02 -3.98
N ASP A 84 1.27 13.46 -5.20
CA ASP A 84 2.47 13.45 -6.05
C ASP A 84 2.03 13.55 -7.52
N LYS A 85 2.36 14.66 -8.20
CA LYS A 85 2.04 14.86 -9.63
C LYS A 85 2.64 13.75 -10.51
N TYR A 86 3.77 13.14 -10.12
CA TYR A 86 4.36 12.02 -10.88
C TYR A 86 3.53 10.74 -10.80
N SER A 87 2.55 10.64 -9.90
CA SER A 87 1.61 9.52 -9.84
C SER A 87 0.77 9.36 -11.11
N ILE A 88 0.60 10.44 -11.90
CA ILE A 88 -0.09 10.43 -13.21
C ILE A 88 0.46 9.33 -14.13
N THR A 89 1.77 9.01 -14.02
CA THR A 89 2.41 7.95 -14.81
C THR A 89 1.79 6.57 -14.59
N PHE A 90 1.20 6.32 -13.41
CA PHE A 90 0.58 5.05 -13.02
C PHE A 90 -0.93 4.99 -13.28
N LEU A 91 -1.54 6.07 -13.77
CA LEU A 91 -2.95 6.06 -14.15
C LEU A 91 -3.20 5.13 -15.34
N ASP A 92 -4.38 4.51 -15.35
CA ASP A 92 -4.89 3.81 -16.52
C ASP A 92 -5.05 4.76 -17.71
N LYS A 93 -4.93 4.23 -18.93
CA LYS A 93 -5.03 5.04 -20.17
C LYS A 93 -6.30 5.89 -20.21
N ALA A 94 -7.43 5.33 -19.78
CA ALA A 94 -8.71 6.04 -19.73
C ALA A 94 -8.70 7.22 -18.74
N LYS A 95 -8.00 7.08 -17.61
CA LYS A 95 -7.91 8.12 -16.56
C LYS A 95 -6.87 9.18 -16.90
N LYS A 96 -5.76 8.81 -17.55
CA LYS A 96 -4.69 9.74 -17.96
C LYS A 96 -5.21 10.95 -18.74
N ASN A 97 -6.11 10.72 -19.71
CA ASN A 97 -6.68 11.81 -20.52
C ASN A 97 -7.49 12.82 -19.70
N LYS A 98 -8.09 12.39 -18.60
CA LYS A 98 -8.87 13.26 -17.69
C LYS A 98 -7.98 14.13 -16.79
N PHE A 99 -6.80 13.64 -16.42
CA PHE A 99 -5.88 14.30 -15.50
C PHE A 99 -4.69 14.99 -16.20
N ASN A 100 -4.51 14.82 -17.51
CA ASN A 100 -3.49 15.50 -18.34
C ASN A 100 -3.84 16.96 -18.69
N LEU A 101 -4.89 17.54 -18.12
CA LEU A 101 -5.30 18.93 -18.34
C LEU A 101 -4.80 19.84 -17.22
N SER A 102 -3.48 20.13 -17.18
CA SER A 102 -2.87 21.36 -16.63
C SER A 102 -1.34 21.35 -16.76
#